data_AF-A0A0T9LN56-F1
#
_entry.id   AF-A0A0T9LN56-F1
#
_cell.length_a   1.000
_cell.length_b   1.000
_cell.length_c   1.000
_cell.angle_alpha   90.00
_cell.angle_beta   90.00
_cell.angle_gamma   90.00
#
_symmetry.space_group_name_H-M   'P 1'
#
loop_
_entity.id
_entity.type
_entity.pdbx_description
1 polymer ?
#
loop_
_entity_poly.entity_id
_entity_poly.type
_entity_poly.pdbx_seq_one_letter_code
_entity_poly.pdbx_strand_id
1 'polypeptide(L)'
;MKKKKKAHDLKIIEEILTLLPYEATFYEAEQSYIVGMTYQFPRNLDGAGKYRDAKYRLYNSAVNEVKDNFIIAITAFYNSLTPFLTVDNPEREPLRLDLPYDWRNNPKSEKTYRKYQSEMRETSAVMIENYQLFIKAIKENDFITGSI
;
A
#
# COMPACT_ATOMS: atom_id res chain seq x y z
N MET A 1 -8.05 -25.45 19.87
CA MET A 1 -8.72 -24.26 19.30
C MET A 1 -7.78 -23.06 19.15
N LYS A 2 -7.04 -22.63 20.20
CA LYS A 2 -6.07 -21.51 20.12
C LYS A 2 -5.00 -21.67 19.03
N LYS A 3 -4.38 -22.85 18.90
CA LYS A 3 -3.35 -23.12 17.87
C LYS A 3 -3.88 -22.96 16.43
N LYS A 4 -5.13 -23.41 16.17
CA LYS A 4 -5.77 -23.25 14.86
C LYS A 4 -6.06 -21.78 14.52
N LYS A 5 -6.52 -21.00 15.51
CA LYS A 5 -6.74 -19.55 15.36
C LYS A 5 -5.42 -18.79 15.08
N LYS A 6 -4.36 -19.09 15.85
CA LYS A 6 -3.04 -18.48 15.63
C LYS A 6 -2.47 -18.84 14.24
N ALA A 7 -2.63 -20.08 13.79
CA ALA A 7 -2.19 -20.50 12.45
C ALA A 7 -3.00 -19.83 11.32
N HIS A 8 -4.31 -19.65 11.51
CA HIS A 8 -5.15 -18.88 10.60
C HIS A 8 -4.67 -17.43 10.48
N ASP A 9 -4.46 -16.77 11.62
CA ASP A 9 -4.03 -15.37 11.64
C ASP A 9 -2.65 -15.19 11.00
N LEU A 10 -1.72 -16.10 11.32
CA LEU A 10 -0.36 -16.10 10.75
C LEU A 10 -0.41 -16.23 9.23
N LYS A 11 -1.23 -17.15 8.69
CA LYS A 11 -1.37 -17.33 7.25
C LYS A 11 -1.78 -16.02 6.55
N ILE A 12 -2.74 -15.30 7.12
CA ILE A 12 -3.21 -14.02 6.54
C ILE A 12 -2.12 -12.94 6.63
N ILE A 13 -1.43 -12.87 7.77
CA ILE A 13 -0.29 -11.95 7.94
C ILE A 13 0.79 -12.24 6.88
N GLU A 14 1.17 -13.50 6.70
CA GLU A 14 2.17 -13.91 5.70
C GLU A 14 1.72 -13.61 4.27
N GLU A 15 0.44 -13.81 3.94
CA GLU A 15 -0.12 -13.46 2.64
C GLU A 15 -0.06 -11.94 2.37
N ILE A 16 -0.28 -11.10 3.39
CA ILE A 16 -0.12 -9.64 3.30
C ILE A 16 1.35 -9.26 3.10
N LEU A 17 2.25 -9.79 3.93
CA LEU A 17 3.69 -9.48 3.87
C LEU A 17 4.37 -10.01 2.60
N THR A 18 3.81 -11.07 2.00
CA THR A 18 4.28 -11.57 0.70
C THR A 18 3.83 -10.66 -0.44
N LEU A 19 2.59 -10.17 -0.38
CA LEU A 19 2.04 -9.27 -1.39
C LEU A 19 2.69 -7.88 -1.33
N LEU A 20 2.94 -7.40 -0.11
CA LEU A 20 3.55 -6.11 0.17
C LEU A 20 4.73 -6.37 1.11
N PRO A 21 5.93 -6.72 0.60
CA PRO A 21 7.12 -6.88 1.43
C PRO A 21 7.49 -5.56 2.09
N TYR A 22 7.83 -5.58 3.39
CA TYR A 22 7.94 -4.36 4.20
C TYR A 22 8.91 -3.33 3.62
N GLU A 23 10.18 -3.72 3.41
CA GLU A 23 11.22 -2.80 2.91
C GLU A 23 10.92 -2.31 1.49
N ALA A 24 10.46 -3.20 0.60
CA ALA A 24 10.13 -2.83 -0.77
C ALA A 24 8.93 -1.88 -0.84
N THR A 25 7.90 -2.13 -0.03
CA THR A 25 6.69 -1.29 0.07
C THR A 25 7.03 0.07 0.64
N PHE A 26 7.85 0.12 1.70
CA PHE A 26 8.32 1.36 2.29
C PHE A 26 9.08 2.19 1.25
N TYR A 27 10.05 1.56 0.57
CA TYR A 27 10.83 2.20 -0.48
C TYR A 27 9.93 2.75 -1.57
N GLU A 28 9.07 1.96 -2.20
CA GLU A 28 8.19 2.44 -3.28
C GLU A 28 7.25 3.57 -2.83
N ALA A 29 6.65 3.46 -1.65
CA ALA A 29 5.73 4.47 -1.13
C ALA A 29 6.40 5.82 -0.84
N GLU A 30 7.62 5.82 -0.29
CA GLU A 30 8.35 7.03 0.10
C GLU A 30 8.71 7.92 -1.10
N GLN A 31 8.89 7.34 -2.27
CA GLN A 31 9.44 8.02 -3.46
C GLN A 31 8.44 8.10 -4.61
N SER A 32 7.32 7.39 -4.50
CA SER A 32 6.19 7.39 -5.41
C SER A 32 5.80 8.78 -5.95
N TYR A 33 5.63 9.76 -5.07
CA TYR A 33 5.20 11.11 -5.44
C TYR A 33 6.30 11.96 -6.11
N ILE A 34 7.55 11.49 -6.11
CA ILE A 34 8.70 12.18 -6.73
C ILE A 34 9.03 11.54 -8.07
N VAL A 35 9.22 10.22 -8.06
CA VAL A 35 9.77 9.47 -9.19
C VAL A 35 8.78 8.47 -9.80
N GLY A 36 7.56 8.37 -9.29
CA GLY A 36 6.63 7.31 -9.68
C GLY A 36 6.96 5.97 -9.01
N MET A 37 6.36 4.88 -9.47
CA MET A 37 6.47 3.56 -8.84
C MET A 37 6.46 2.43 -9.86
N THR A 38 6.99 1.26 -9.49
CA THR A 38 6.94 0.08 -10.37
C THR A 38 5.50 -0.34 -10.67
N TYR A 39 5.25 -0.86 -11.88
CA TYR A 39 3.91 -1.25 -12.31
C TYR A 39 3.21 -2.26 -11.39
N GLN A 40 3.98 -3.16 -10.79
CA GLN A 40 3.43 -4.19 -9.91
C GLN A 40 2.96 -3.60 -8.57
N PHE A 41 3.54 -2.49 -8.12
CA PHE A 41 3.25 -1.92 -6.81
C PHE A 41 1.78 -1.45 -6.66
N PRO A 42 1.21 -0.60 -7.55
CA PRO A 42 -0.21 -0.25 -7.51
C PRO A 42 -1.15 -1.47 -7.53
N ARG A 43 -0.79 -2.50 -8.30
CA ARG A 43 -1.58 -3.73 -8.40
C ARG A 43 -1.55 -4.54 -7.10
N ASN A 44 -0.42 -4.55 -6.41
CA ASN A 44 -0.32 -5.17 -5.09
C ASN A 44 -1.13 -4.39 -4.05
N LEU A 45 -1.15 -3.05 -4.13
CA LEU A 45 -1.98 -2.20 -3.28
C LEU A 45 -3.48 -2.49 -3.49
N ASP A 46 -3.94 -2.52 -4.74
CA ASP A 46 -5.32 -2.88 -5.09
C ASP A 46 -5.67 -4.30 -4.59
N GLY A 47 -4.80 -5.27 -4.87
CA GLY A 47 -4.95 -6.66 -4.43
C GLY A 47 -4.99 -6.85 -2.91
N ALA A 48 -4.41 -5.93 -2.14
CA ALA A 48 -4.42 -5.98 -0.67
C ALA A 48 -5.78 -5.58 -0.08
N GLY A 49 -6.62 -4.85 -0.82
CA GLY A 49 -7.95 -4.42 -0.38
C GLY A 49 -8.84 -5.57 0.11
N LYS A 50 -8.70 -6.76 -0.50
CA LYS A 50 -9.44 -7.97 -0.12
C LYS A 50 -9.24 -8.37 1.35
N TYR A 51 -8.10 -8.05 1.97
CA TYR A 51 -7.80 -8.48 3.34
C TYR A 51 -8.66 -7.79 4.40
N ARG A 52 -9.51 -6.83 4.02
CA ARG A 52 -10.55 -6.26 4.89
C ARG A 52 -11.83 -7.11 4.94
N ASP A 53 -12.03 -8.03 4.00
CA ASP A 53 -13.24 -8.87 3.96
C ASP A 53 -13.36 -9.74 5.22
N ALA A 54 -14.60 -10.07 5.59
CA ALA A 54 -14.91 -10.89 6.77
C ALA A 54 -14.16 -12.23 6.81
N LYS A 55 -13.85 -12.83 5.64
CA LYS A 55 -13.11 -14.09 5.53
C LYS A 55 -11.62 -13.98 5.89
N TYR A 56 -11.05 -12.78 5.90
CA TYR A 56 -9.66 -12.50 6.31
C TYR A 56 -9.58 -11.79 7.68
N ARG A 57 -10.65 -11.85 8.47
CA ARG A 57 -10.66 -11.29 9.81
C ARG A 57 -9.78 -12.12 10.74
N LEU A 58 -8.82 -11.47 11.40
CA LEU A 58 -7.95 -12.14 12.38
C LEU A 58 -8.70 -12.37 13.68
N TYR A 59 -8.39 -13.47 14.37
CA TYR A 59 -8.91 -13.75 15.71
C TYR A 59 -8.22 -12.91 16.79
N ASN A 60 -6.96 -12.54 16.60
CA ASN A 60 -6.29 -11.55 17.43
C ASN A 60 -6.84 -10.15 17.11
N SER A 61 -7.65 -9.59 18.02
CA SER A 61 -8.32 -8.30 17.80
C SER A 61 -7.33 -7.13 17.69
N ALA A 62 -6.26 -7.13 18.49
CA ALA A 62 -5.26 -6.06 18.46
C ALA A 62 -4.54 -6.01 17.11
N VAL A 63 -4.14 -7.17 16.58
CA VAL A 63 -3.52 -7.25 15.25
C VAL A 63 -4.55 -7.01 14.14
N ASN A 64 -5.81 -7.45 14.30
CA ASN A 64 -6.85 -7.20 13.30
C ASN A 64 -7.13 -5.70 13.10
N GLU A 65 -7.18 -4.93 14.20
CA GLU A 65 -7.46 -3.50 14.16
C GLU A 65 -6.40 -2.74 13.36
N VAL A 66 -5.12 -2.94 13.68
CA VAL A 66 -4.03 -2.28 12.94
C VAL A 66 -3.93 -2.79 11.50
N LYS A 67 -4.23 -4.07 11.24
CA LYS A 67 -4.32 -4.62 9.88
C LYS A 67 -5.40 -3.89 9.09
N ASP A 68 -6.62 -3.77 9.64
CA ASP A 68 -7.73 -3.11 8.93
C ASP A 68 -7.41 -1.63 8.67
N ASN A 69 -6.79 -0.92 9.62
CA ASN A 69 -6.33 0.46 9.42
C ASN A 69 -5.26 0.57 8.32
N PHE A 70 -4.32 -0.37 8.28
CA PHE A 70 -3.32 -0.46 7.21
C PHE A 70 -3.97 -0.69 5.84
N ILE A 71 -4.92 -1.63 5.72
CA ILE A 71 -5.64 -1.86 4.44
C ILE A 71 -6.47 -0.64 4.02
N ILE A 72 -7.06 0.09 4.97
CA ILE A 72 -7.77 1.36 4.69
C ILE A 72 -6.78 2.40 4.14
N ALA A 73 -5.61 2.55 4.77
CA ALA A 73 -4.58 3.48 4.31
C ALA A 73 -4.02 3.10 2.93
N ILE A 74 -3.83 1.81 2.65
CA ILE A 74 -3.49 1.31 1.30
C ILE A 74 -4.53 1.74 0.28
N THR A 75 -5.82 1.58 0.60
CA THR A 75 -6.91 1.96 -0.31
C THR A 75 -6.91 3.47 -0.59
N ALA A 76 -6.68 4.29 0.45
CA ALA A 76 -6.58 5.74 0.29
C ALA A 76 -5.38 6.14 -0.58
N PHE A 77 -4.23 5.53 -0.37
CA PHE A 77 -3.05 5.76 -1.20
C PHE A 77 -3.26 5.30 -2.64
N TYR A 78 -3.79 4.10 -2.87
CA TYR A 78 -4.11 3.61 -4.21
C TYR A 78 -5.06 4.57 -4.96
N ASN A 79 -6.08 5.08 -4.30
CA ASN A 79 -7.02 6.02 -4.92
C ASN A 79 -6.34 7.34 -5.33
N SER A 80 -5.33 7.81 -4.59
CA SER A 80 -4.58 9.02 -4.96
C SER A 80 -3.68 8.82 -6.18
N LEU A 81 -3.41 7.58 -6.59
CA LEU A 81 -2.69 7.23 -7.82
C LEU A 81 -3.56 7.35 -9.07
N THR A 82 -4.88 7.19 -8.94
CA THR A 82 -5.84 7.13 -10.07
C THR A 82 -5.65 8.25 -11.10
N PRO A 83 -5.45 9.53 -10.71
CA PRO A 83 -5.24 10.62 -11.67
C PRO A 83 -3.97 10.47 -12.52
N PHE A 84 -2.98 9.70 -12.06
CA PHE A 84 -1.73 9.45 -12.77
C PHE A 84 -1.75 8.13 -13.55
N LEU A 85 -2.49 7.11 -13.06
CA LEU A 85 -2.67 5.81 -13.73
C LEU A 85 -3.33 5.91 -15.11
N THR A 86 -4.11 6.95 -15.38
CA THR A 86 -4.87 7.12 -16.63
C THR A 86 -4.11 7.84 -17.75
N VAL A 87 -2.88 8.29 -17.48
CA VAL A 87 -2.09 9.12 -18.40
C VAL A 87 -1.15 8.29 -19.28
N ASP A 88 -0.91 7.02 -18.94
CA ASP A 88 -0.01 6.16 -19.69
C ASP A 88 -0.60 5.67 -21.04
N ASN A 89 0.28 5.68 -22.03
CA ASN A 89 0.01 5.50 -23.45
C ASN A 89 -0.67 4.13 -23.74
N PRO A 90 -1.84 4.08 -24.44
CA PRO A 90 -2.64 2.87 -24.62
C PRO A 90 -1.96 1.74 -25.42
N GLU A 91 -0.78 1.99 -26.01
CA GLU A 91 -0.11 1.05 -26.92
C GLU A 91 1.04 0.24 -26.29
N ARG A 92 1.37 0.42 -25.00
CA ARG A 92 2.40 -0.37 -24.29
C ARG A 92 2.00 -0.66 -22.86
N GLU A 93 2.23 -1.90 -22.40
CA GLU A 93 2.17 -2.21 -20.96
C GLU A 93 3.25 -1.40 -20.23
N PRO A 94 2.86 -0.45 -19.35
CA PRO A 94 3.84 0.43 -18.73
C PRO A 94 4.66 -0.35 -17.70
N LEU A 95 5.99 -0.25 -17.79
CA LEU A 95 6.92 -0.86 -16.82
C LEU A 95 6.93 -0.12 -15.47
N ARG A 96 6.45 1.13 -15.47
CA ARG A 96 6.44 2.06 -14.34
C ARG A 96 5.24 2.98 -14.49
N LEU A 97 4.65 3.38 -13.36
CA LEU A 97 3.70 4.47 -13.30
C LEU A 97 4.52 5.76 -13.24
N ASP A 98 4.76 6.37 -14.40
CA ASP A 98 5.48 7.63 -14.51
C ASP A 98 4.54 8.80 -14.21
N LEU A 99 5.02 9.77 -13.42
CA LEU A 99 4.29 11.00 -13.23
C LEU A 99 4.31 11.81 -14.54
N PRO A 100 3.23 12.54 -14.89
CA PRO A 100 3.20 13.38 -16.08
C PRO A 100 4.08 14.61 -15.86
N TYR A 101 5.39 14.44 -16.00
CA TYR A 101 6.39 15.48 -15.74
C TYR A 101 6.25 16.67 -16.68
N ASP A 102 5.68 16.47 -17.86
CA ASP A 102 5.28 17.52 -18.79
C ASP A 102 4.26 18.49 -18.16
N TRP A 103 3.45 18.03 -17.20
CA TRP A 103 2.51 18.90 -16.49
C TRP A 103 3.21 19.82 -15.49
N ARG A 104 4.37 19.42 -14.97
CA ARG A 104 5.10 20.14 -13.92
C ARG A 104 5.52 21.54 -14.35
N ASN A 105 5.79 21.75 -15.63
CA ASN A 105 6.26 23.04 -16.18
C ASN A 105 5.24 23.68 -17.14
N ASN A 106 4.03 23.14 -17.23
CA ASN A 106 2.97 23.68 -18.08
C ASN A 106 1.98 24.49 -17.21
N PRO A 107 1.83 25.81 -17.44
CA PRO A 107 1.01 26.69 -16.62
C PRO A 107 -0.45 26.24 -16.45
N LYS A 108 -0.99 25.49 -17.41
CA LYS A 108 -2.39 25.00 -17.36
C LYS A 108 -2.56 23.79 -16.44
N SER A 109 -1.51 22.99 -16.26
CA SER A 109 -1.57 21.69 -15.57
C SER A 109 -0.71 21.63 -14.32
N GLU A 110 0.23 22.56 -14.11
CA GLU A 110 1.15 22.54 -12.96
C GLU A 110 0.38 22.55 -11.63
N LYS A 111 -0.62 23.42 -11.48
CA LYS A 111 -1.44 23.47 -10.26
C LYS A 111 -2.08 22.12 -9.95
N THR A 112 -2.61 21.46 -10.98
CA THR A 112 -3.22 20.14 -10.87
C THR A 112 -2.19 19.06 -10.52
N TYR A 113 -1.03 19.08 -11.18
CA TYR A 113 0.10 18.20 -10.88
C TYR A 113 0.53 18.31 -9.42
N ARG A 114 0.75 19.54 -8.92
CA ARG A 114 1.19 19.78 -7.53
C ARG A 114 0.15 19.33 -6.51
N LYS A 115 -1.14 19.51 -6.82
CA LYS A 115 -2.23 19.03 -5.96
C LYS A 115 -2.16 17.52 -5.79
N TYR A 116 -2.16 16.77 -6.89
CA TYR A 116 -2.14 15.30 -6.83
C TYR A 116 -0.81 14.76 -6.27
N GLN A 117 0.30 15.43 -6.55
CA GLN A 117 1.60 15.12 -5.93
C GLN A 117 1.55 15.27 -4.40
N SER A 118 0.92 16.33 -3.87
CA SER A 118 0.73 16.52 -2.42
C SER A 118 -0.16 15.43 -1.84
N GLU A 119 -1.27 15.12 -2.50
CA GLU A 119 -2.21 14.08 -2.07
C GLU A 119 -1.56 12.69 -2.02
N MET A 120 -0.75 12.33 -3.02
CA MET A 120 0.06 11.11 -3.00
C MET A 120 1.04 11.09 -1.83
N ARG A 121 1.75 12.20 -1.59
CA ARG A 121 2.72 12.30 -0.49
C ARG A 121 2.04 12.12 0.87
N GLU A 122 0.90 12.76 1.07
CA GLU A 122 0.16 12.70 2.33
C GLU A 122 -0.40 11.29 2.57
N THR A 123 -1.03 10.70 1.55
CA THR A 123 -1.60 9.36 1.66
C THR A 123 -0.55 8.26 1.78
N SER A 124 0.61 8.38 1.12
CA SER A 124 1.71 7.41 1.25
C SER A 124 2.34 7.47 2.64
N ALA A 125 2.51 8.66 3.23
CA ALA A 125 3.00 8.81 4.59
C ALA A 125 2.08 8.13 5.62
N VAL A 126 0.76 8.32 5.49
CA VAL A 126 -0.23 7.65 6.35
C VAL A 126 -0.19 6.13 6.18
N MET A 127 -0.03 5.64 4.94
CA MET A 127 0.12 4.21 4.68
C MET A 127 1.36 3.63 5.35
N ILE A 128 2.51 4.32 5.24
CA ILE A 128 3.77 3.92 5.87
C ILE A 128 3.64 3.83 7.39
N GLU A 129 3.06 4.85 8.02
CA GLU A 129 2.85 4.88 9.48
C GLU A 129 1.99 3.69 9.94
N ASN A 130 0.88 3.43 9.24
CA ASN A 130 0.02 2.29 9.55
C ASN A 130 0.71 0.95 9.30
N TYR A 131 1.60 0.86 8.31
CA TYR A 131 2.36 -0.36 8.08
C TYR A 131 3.34 -0.62 9.24
N GLN A 132 4.03 0.42 9.72
CA GLN A 132 4.90 0.30 10.89
C GLN A 132 4.14 -0.16 12.14
N LEU A 133 2.93 0.37 12.37
CA LEU A 133 2.05 -0.07 13.45
C LEU A 133 1.63 -1.54 13.30
N PHE A 134 1.32 -1.97 12.08
CA PHE A 134 1.00 -3.37 11.79
C PHE A 134 2.19 -4.30 12.09
N ILE A 135 3.40 -3.97 11.61
CA ILE A 135 4.63 -4.73 11.91
C ILE A 135 4.90 -4.80 13.41
N LYS A 136 4.74 -3.67 14.12
CA LYS A 136 4.90 -3.61 15.57
C LYS A 136 3.94 -4.56 16.29
N ALA A 137 2.65 -4.53 15.93
CA ALA A 137 1.64 -5.38 16.56
C ALA A 137 1.88 -6.88 16.29
N ILE A 138 2.35 -7.25 15.09
CA ILE A 138 2.76 -8.64 14.76
C ILE A 138 3.86 -9.10 15.73
N LYS A 139 4.91 -8.28 15.89
CA LYS A 139 6.06 -8.57 16.76
C LYS A 139 5.65 -8.67 18.24
N GLU A 140 4.83 -7.74 18.73
CA GLU A 140 4.35 -7.72 20.12
C GLU A 140 3.39 -8.87 20.47
N ASN A 141 2.79 -9.53 19.48
CA ASN A 141 1.86 -10.64 19.66
C ASN A 141 2.47 -12.01 19.31
N ASP A 142 3.81 -12.10 19.25
CA ASP A 142 4.58 -13.32 18.99
C ASP A 142 4.18 -14.05 17.70
N PHE A 143 3.85 -13.31 16.65
CA PHE A 143 3.70 -13.88 15.30
C PHE A 143 5.09 -13.96 14.65
N ILE A 144 5.63 -15.17 14.57
CA ILE A 144 6.91 -15.44 13.91
C ILE A 144 6.65 -15.60 12.41
N THR A 145 7.25 -14.74 11.60
CA THR A 145 7.14 -14.75 10.14
C THR A 145 8.55 -14.75 9.55
N GLY A 146 8.77 -15.37 8.39
CA GLY A 146 10.05 -15.28 7.67
C GLY A 146 10.21 -14.03 6.80
N SER A 147 9.21 -13.15 6.78
CA SER A 147 9.10 -12.04 5.81
C SER A 147 9.47 -10.66 6.36
N ILE A 148 9.87 -10.56 7.64
CA ILE A 148 10.24 -9.34 8.38
C ILE A 148 11.25 -9.64 9.49
#